data_AF-A0AAP2HPL0-F1
#
_entry.id   AF-A0AAP2HPL0-F1
#
_cell.length_a   1.000
_cell.length_b   1.000
_cell.length_c   1.000
_cell.angle_alpha   90.00
_cell.angle_beta   90.00
_cell.angle_gamma   90.00
#
_symmetry.space_group_name_H-M   'P 1'
#
loop_
_entity.id
_entity.type
_entity.pdbx_description
1 polymer ?
#
loop_
_entity_poly.entity_id
_entity_poly.type
_entity_poly.pdbx_seq_one_letter_code
_entity_poly.pdbx_strand_id
1 'polypeptide(L)'
;MSGFRQILRDGALSPQKCSVFESDLSYFFYGRPAYRFKGDPSLLDNHAWPVILVFKNAIESFSWSAFPFDSGAFCDGRYQQWLDSTWRIDAFKIDVASTTHARHVSAFYEGNEDYLDGNGKHLDSSKFGLDLEAAAVAQMIRECRDGGADDRRFTIEMITDAPIPLDSRYVAMVIVPRVLADSQELDPLVSRGIHVYPYRVITQPYSEPASCSTRKCRF
;
A
#
# COMPACT_ATOMS: atom_id res chain seq x y z
N MET A 1 4.57 -13.97 4.44
CA MET A 1 3.49 -13.73 3.47
C MET A 1 3.10 -15.06 2.86
N SER A 2 1.85 -15.49 3.03
CA SER A 2 1.31 -16.64 2.31
C SER A 2 1.30 -16.33 0.82
N GLY A 3 1.85 -17.22 0.00
CA GLY A 3 1.79 -17.06 -1.45
C GLY A 3 0.34 -17.12 -1.95
N PHE A 4 0.06 -16.53 -3.11
CA PHE A 4 -1.30 -16.49 -3.67
C PHE A 4 -1.96 -17.87 -3.80
N ARG A 5 -1.21 -18.90 -4.21
CA ARG A 5 -1.71 -20.29 -4.24
C ARG A 5 -2.16 -20.81 -2.88
N GLN A 6 -1.47 -20.43 -1.80
CA GLN A 6 -1.86 -20.82 -0.46
C GLN A 6 -3.17 -20.14 -0.07
N ILE A 7 -3.29 -18.84 -0.36
CA ILE A 7 -4.51 -18.04 -0.14
C ILE A 7 -5.71 -18.66 -0.88
N LEU A 8 -5.53 -19.10 -2.15
CA LEU A 8 -6.57 -19.79 -2.92
C LEU A 8 -7.02 -21.10 -2.27
N ARG A 9 -6.06 -21.93 -1.81
CA ARG A 9 -6.35 -23.20 -1.14
C ARG A 9 -7.09 -23.01 0.18
N ASP A 10 -6.63 -22.07 1.00
CA ASP A 10 -7.21 -21.81 2.31
C ASP A 10 -8.57 -21.10 2.19
N GLY A 11 -8.81 -20.44 1.05
CA GLY A 11 -10.02 -19.64 0.83
C GLY A 11 -10.09 -18.39 1.71
N ALA A 12 -8.97 -18.00 2.32
CA ALA A 12 -8.85 -16.82 3.17
C ALA A 12 -7.43 -16.24 3.11
N LEU A 13 -7.32 -14.94 3.38
CA LEU A 13 -6.06 -14.28 3.68
C LEU A 13 -5.84 -14.33 5.19
N SER A 14 -4.89 -15.14 5.64
CA SER A 14 -4.61 -15.34 7.06
C SER A 14 -3.51 -14.39 7.57
N PRO A 15 -3.68 -13.77 8.75
CA PRO A 15 -2.64 -13.02 9.44
C PRO A 15 -1.36 -13.83 9.63
N GLN A 16 -0.22 -13.14 9.71
CA GLN A 16 1.10 -13.72 9.85
C GLN A 16 1.84 -13.04 11.00
N LYS A 17 2.72 -13.78 11.68
CA LYS A 17 3.48 -13.23 12.80
C LYS A 17 4.26 -11.98 12.40
N CYS A 18 3.92 -10.88 13.04
CA CYS A 18 4.62 -9.61 12.95
C CYS A 18 5.66 -9.50 14.08
N SER A 19 6.88 -9.10 13.75
CA SER A 19 7.94 -8.84 14.73
C SER A 19 7.83 -7.47 15.41
N VAL A 20 7.17 -6.49 14.76
CA VAL A 20 7.01 -5.12 15.29
C VAL A 20 5.98 -5.08 16.40
N PHE A 21 4.83 -5.70 16.18
CA PHE A 21 3.68 -5.69 17.12
C PHE A 21 3.48 -7.02 17.85
N GLU A 22 4.40 -7.98 17.65
CA GLU A 22 4.39 -9.31 18.27
C GLU A 22 3.06 -10.08 18.15
N SER A 23 2.26 -9.76 17.13
CA SER A 23 0.92 -10.31 16.89
C SER A 23 0.80 -10.87 15.48
N ASP A 24 -0.19 -11.72 15.22
CA ASP A 24 -0.46 -12.20 13.86
C ASP A 24 -1.28 -11.15 13.11
N LEU A 25 -0.69 -10.54 12.07
CA LEU A 25 -1.26 -9.39 11.37
C LEU A 25 -1.24 -9.56 9.84
N SER A 26 -2.19 -8.93 9.16
CA SER A 26 -2.21 -8.73 7.71
C SER A 26 -2.20 -7.23 7.39
N TYR A 27 -1.47 -6.85 6.34
CA TYR A 27 -1.22 -5.45 5.97
C TYR A 27 -1.84 -5.13 4.62
N PHE A 28 -2.51 -3.98 4.55
CA PHE A 28 -3.22 -3.48 3.38
C PHE A 28 -2.87 -2.01 3.16
N PHE A 29 -2.96 -1.58 1.91
CA PHE A 29 -2.75 -0.20 1.52
C PHE A 29 -4.04 0.36 0.92
N TYR A 30 -4.55 1.43 1.52
CA TYR A 30 -5.82 2.02 1.11
C TYR A 30 -5.64 2.75 -0.21
N GLY A 31 -6.49 2.45 -1.20
CA GLY A 31 -6.62 3.21 -2.45
C GLY A 31 -5.42 3.18 -3.40
N ARG A 32 -4.24 2.68 -3.01
CA ARG A 32 -3.03 2.61 -3.83
C ARG A 32 -2.36 1.23 -3.72
N PRO A 33 -2.06 0.54 -4.84
CA PRO A 33 -1.24 -0.66 -4.79
C PRO A 33 0.19 -0.28 -4.36
N ALA A 34 0.62 -0.80 -3.22
CA ALA A 34 1.91 -0.46 -2.64
C ALA A 34 2.61 -1.74 -2.17
N TYR A 35 3.38 -2.38 -3.05
CA TYR A 35 4.09 -3.62 -2.73
C TYR A 35 5.54 -3.52 -3.22
N ARG A 36 6.46 -4.11 -2.45
CA ARG A 36 7.84 -4.28 -2.89
C ARG A 36 7.95 -5.52 -3.75
N PHE A 37 8.22 -5.33 -5.03
CA PHE A 37 8.66 -6.43 -5.89
C PHE A 37 10.14 -6.72 -5.60
N LYS A 38 10.42 -7.92 -5.07
CA LYS A 38 11.80 -8.39 -4.81
C LYS A 38 12.31 -9.36 -5.89
N GLY A 39 11.55 -9.54 -6.98
CA GLY A 39 11.97 -10.38 -8.10
C GLY A 39 12.96 -9.65 -9.00
N ASP A 40 13.74 -10.42 -9.75
CA ASP A 40 14.53 -9.89 -10.86
C ASP A 40 13.58 -9.65 -12.06
N PRO A 41 13.39 -8.40 -12.51
CA PRO A 41 12.51 -8.09 -13.65
C PRO A 41 12.97 -8.74 -14.97
N SER A 42 14.25 -9.15 -15.04
CA SER A 42 14.82 -9.83 -16.21
C SER A 42 14.53 -11.33 -16.25
N LEU A 43 14.11 -11.92 -15.12
CA LEU A 43 13.67 -13.30 -15.09
C LEU A 43 12.26 -13.39 -15.68
N LEU A 44 12.15 -14.11 -16.79
CA LEU A 44 10.91 -14.55 -17.45
C LEU A 44 10.05 -15.49 -16.56
N ASP A 45 10.30 -15.56 -15.26
CA ASP A 45 9.56 -16.41 -14.35
C ASP A 45 8.18 -15.81 -14.12
N ASN A 46 7.23 -16.28 -14.92
CA ASN A 46 5.84 -15.89 -14.88
C ASN A 46 5.21 -16.08 -13.48
N HIS A 47 5.81 -16.90 -12.62
CA HIS A 47 5.34 -17.14 -11.26
C HIS A 47 5.75 -16.06 -10.25
N ALA A 48 6.68 -15.17 -10.62
CA ALA A 48 7.10 -14.07 -9.75
C ALA A 48 6.17 -12.85 -9.85
N TRP A 49 5.37 -12.73 -10.91
CA TRP A 49 4.55 -11.54 -11.15
C TRP A 49 3.49 -11.30 -10.07
N PRO A 50 3.25 -10.03 -9.70
CA PRO A 50 2.34 -9.70 -8.61
C PRO A 50 0.89 -10.06 -8.93
N VAL A 51 0.20 -10.58 -7.93
CA VAL A 51 -1.26 -10.69 -7.91
C VAL A 51 -1.78 -9.65 -6.92
N ILE A 52 -2.76 -8.84 -7.35
CA ILE A 52 -3.30 -7.77 -6.53
C ILE A 52 -4.73 -8.15 -6.13
N LEU A 53 -4.96 -8.22 -4.82
CA LEU A 53 -6.30 -8.39 -4.25
C LEU A 53 -6.83 -6.99 -3.90
N VAL A 54 -7.97 -6.62 -4.49
CA VAL A 54 -8.65 -5.36 -4.18
C VAL A 54 -9.80 -5.68 -3.24
N PHE A 55 -9.75 -5.11 -2.05
CA PHE A 55 -10.76 -5.34 -1.01
C PHE A 55 -11.80 -4.21 -0.97
N LYS A 56 -13.01 -4.56 -0.54
CA LYS A 56 -14.09 -3.62 -0.21
C LYS A 56 -13.91 -3.13 1.22
N ASN A 57 -14.44 -1.95 1.52
CA ASN A 57 -14.43 -1.35 2.87
C ASN A 57 -15.03 -2.26 3.96
N ALA A 58 -15.83 -3.27 3.60
CA ALA A 58 -16.32 -4.29 4.53
C ALA A 58 -15.22 -5.00 5.33
N ILE A 59 -13.96 -4.98 4.86
CA ILE A 59 -12.83 -5.53 5.62
C ILE A 59 -12.50 -4.76 6.89
N GLU A 60 -13.02 -3.55 7.07
CA GLU A 60 -12.89 -2.76 8.31
C GLU A 60 -13.39 -3.50 9.55
N SER A 61 -14.32 -4.43 9.37
CA SER A 61 -14.81 -5.31 10.44
C SER A 61 -13.74 -6.25 11.01
N PHE A 62 -12.59 -6.40 10.33
CA PHE A 62 -11.42 -7.16 10.79
C PHE A 62 -10.24 -6.26 11.20
N SER A 63 -10.40 -4.94 11.16
CA SER A 63 -9.28 -4.00 11.34
C SER A 63 -8.84 -3.87 12.80
N TRP A 64 -7.53 -3.92 12.99
CA TRP A 64 -6.83 -3.75 14.27
C TRP A 64 -6.28 -2.32 14.43
N SER A 65 -5.69 -1.76 13.37
CA SER A 65 -5.10 -0.42 13.37
C SER A 65 -4.95 0.15 11.96
N ALA A 66 -4.79 1.46 11.87
CA ALA A 66 -4.41 2.13 10.64
C ALA A 66 -3.39 3.24 10.92
N PHE A 67 -2.54 3.52 9.95
CA PHE A 67 -1.46 4.51 10.02
C PHE A 67 -1.36 5.28 8.69
N PRO A 68 -0.95 6.56 8.71
CA PRO A 68 -0.85 7.37 7.49
C PRO A 68 0.37 7.03 6.61
N PHE A 69 1.09 5.96 6.92
CA PHE A 69 2.28 5.45 6.23
C PHE A 69 2.57 4.00 6.65
N ASP A 70 3.53 3.34 6.00
CA ASP A 70 4.05 2.01 6.40
C ASP A 70 4.67 2.05 7.82
N SER A 71 3.96 1.49 8.81
CA SER A 71 4.39 1.47 10.21
C SER A 71 5.67 0.66 10.43
N GLY A 72 5.91 -0.38 9.62
CA GLY A 72 7.14 -1.16 9.65
C GLY A 72 8.34 -0.34 9.19
N ALA A 73 8.19 0.47 8.15
CA ALA A 73 9.23 1.39 7.69
C ALA A 73 9.56 2.48 8.72
N PHE A 74 8.56 2.97 9.46
CA PHE A 74 8.78 3.86 10.60
C PHE A 74 9.60 3.18 11.70
N CYS A 75 9.20 1.97 12.13
CA CYS A 75 9.89 1.23 13.19
C CYS A 75 11.33 0.84 12.80
N ASP A 76 11.59 0.63 11.50
CA ASP A 76 12.93 0.42 10.93
C ASP A 76 13.76 1.72 10.81
N GLY A 77 13.22 2.88 11.21
CA GLY A 77 13.91 4.18 11.14
C GLY A 77 13.97 4.79 9.73
N ARG A 78 13.25 4.26 8.74
CA ARG A 78 13.34 4.74 7.34
C ARG A 78 12.76 6.13 7.12
N TYR A 79 12.00 6.66 8.08
CA TYR A 79 11.36 7.97 8.01
C TYR A 79 11.98 9.01 8.93
N GLN A 80 13.16 8.75 9.51
CA GLN A 80 13.85 9.63 10.46
C GLN A 80 14.23 11.01 9.90
N GLN A 81 14.22 11.18 8.57
CA GLN A 81 14.35 12.51 7.95
C GLN A 81 13.18 13.45 8.30
N TRP A 82 11.99 12.90 8.53
CA TRP A 82 10.76 13.66 8.76
C TRP A 82 10.17 13.42 10.15
N LEU A 83 10.24 12.19 10.64
CA LEU A 83 9.59 11.75 11.87
C LEU A 83 10.65 11.55 12.95
N ASP A 84 10.46 12.20 14.11
CA ASP A 84 11.41 12.11 15.22
C ASP A 84 11.50 10.66 15.75
N SER A 85 12.71 10.16 15.90
CA SER A 85 12.99 8.80 16.42
C SER A 85 12.49 8.56 17.85
N THR A 86 12.21 9.63 18.61
CA THR A 86 11.66 9.56 19.97
C THR A 86 10.14 9.37 19.98
N TRP A 87 9.45 9.63 18.86
CA TRP A 87 8.02 9.41 18.75
C TRP A 87 7.68 7.93 18.73
N ARG A 88 6.54 7.59 19.32
CA ARG A 88 5.99 6.24 19.31
C ARG A 88 5.06 6.09 18.12
N ILE A 89 5.04 4.91 17.49
CA ILE A 89 4.15 4.63 16.35
C ILE A 89 2.67 4.90 16.68
N ASP A 90 2.26 4.66 17.92
CA ASP A 90 0.90 4.90 18.40
C ASP A 90 0.44 6.37 18.28
N ALA A 91 1.38 7.32 18.28
CA ALA A 91 1.08 8.75 18.10
C ALA A 91 0.53 9.05 16.69
N PHE A 92 0.78 8.16 15.72
CA PHE A 92 0.32 8.29 14.34
C PHE A 92 -0.90 7.44 14.04
N LYS A 93 -1.46 6.74 15.02
CA LYS A 93 -2.62 5.87 14.80
C LYS A 93 -3.81 6.71 14.37
N ILE A 94 -4.43 6.32 13.25
CA ILE A 94 -5.69 6.89 12.79
C ILE A 94 -6.81 5.87 12.96
N ASP A 95 -8.05 6.36 12.95
CA ASP A 95 -9.23 5.51 13.00
C ASP A 95 -9.33 4.65 11.72
N VAL A 96 -9.75 3.39 11.88
CA VAL A 96 -9.75 2.38 10.82
C VAL A 96 -10.90 2.53 9.82
N ALA A 97 -11.88 3.39 10.10
CA ALA A 97 -13.03 3.59 9.23
C ALA A 97 -12.59 4.23 7.89
N SER A 98 -13.14 3.75 6.77
CA SER A 98 -12.84 4.32 5.44
C SER A 98 -13.17 5.80 5.32
N THR A 99 -14.14 6.29 6.09
CA THR A 99 -14.44 7.73 6.15
C THR A 99 -13.25 8.53 6.69
N THR A 100 -12.51 7.99 7.65
CA THR A 100 -11.27 8.59 8.18
C THR A 100 -10.18 8.54 7.12
N HIS A 101 -10.03 7.41 6.42
CA HIS A 101 -9.05 7.29 5.33
C HIS A 101 -9.33 8.28 4.18
N ALA A 102 -10.58 8.43 3.76
CA ALA A 102 -10.98 9.42 2.76
C ALA A 102 -10.75 10.87 3.22
N ARG A 103 -10.97 11.16 4.51
CA ARG A 103 -10.65 12.46 5.10
C ARG A 103 -9.15 12.72 5.15
N HIS A 104 -8.33 11.71 5.45
CA HIS A 104 -6.88 11.81 5.35
C HIS A 104 -6.47 12.17 3.92
N VAL A 105 -6.96 11.43 2.92
CA VAL A 105 -6.69 11.74 1.50
C VAL A 105 -7.06 13.19 1.19
N SER A 106 -8.26 13.64 1.57
CA SER A 106 -8.71 15.01 1.32
C SER A 106 -7.91 16.09 2.08
N ALA A 107 -7.35 15.75 3.24
CA ALA A 107 -6.54 16.66 4.03
C ALA A 107 -5.13 16.87 3.43
N PHE A 108 -4.52 15.79 2.92
CA PHE A 108 -3.11 15.80 2.48
C PHE A 108 -2.92 15.79 0.96
N TYR A 109 -3.97 15.56 0.15
CA TYR A 109 -3.90 15.48 -1.32
C TYR A 109 -5.04 16.27 -2.00
N GLU A 110 -4.79 16.92 -3.14
CA GLU A 110 -5.81 17.72 -3.87
C GLU A 110 -6.94 16.86 -4.43
N GLY A 111 -6.63 15.66 -4.89
CA GLY A 111 -7.62 14.65 -5.23
C GLY A 111 -7.10 13.23 -5.11
N ASN A 112 -7.94 12.29 -5.55
CA ASN A 112 -7.58 10.87 -5.58
C ASN A 112 -6.42 10.60 -6.56
N GLU A 113 -6.33 11.35 -7.65
CA GLU A 113 -5.20 11.23 -8.60
C GLU A 113 -3.89 11.60 -7.93
N ASP A 114 -3.84 12.74 -7.22
CA ASP A 114 -2.66 13.14 -6.45
C ASP A 114 -2.28 12.13 -5.37
N TYR A 115 -3.26 11.51 -4.71
CA TYR A 115 -3.00 10.42 -3.76
C TYR A 115 -2.39 9.19 -4.43
N LEU A 116 -2.93 8.79 -5.57
CA LEU A 116 -2.41 7.66 -6.36
C LEU A 116 -0.98 7.91 -6.83
N ASP A 117 -0.66 9.14 -7.23
CA ASP A 117 0.66 9.52 -7.72
C ASP A 117 1.63 9.85 -6.57
N GLY A 118 1.12 10.15 -5.36
CA GLY A 118 1.92 10.56 -4.21
C GLY A 118 2.27 12.06 -4.23
N ASN A 119 1.47 12.87 -4.91
CA ASN A 119 1.64 14.31 -5.02
C ASN A 119 0.95 15.03 -3.85
N GLY A 120 1.68 15.24 -2.76
CA GLY A 120 1.17 15.92 -1.58
C GLY A 120 0.72 17.37 -1.79
N LYS A 121 -0.32 17.79 -1.06
CA LYS A 121 -0.75 19.19 -0.94
C LYS A 121 0.34 20.08 -0.35
N HIS A 122 0.37 21.33 -0.81
CA HIS A 122 1.09 22.39 -0.12
C HIS A 122 0.26 22.91 1.06
N LEU A 123 0.53 22.36 2.25
CA LEU A 123 -0.10 22.79 3.50
C LEU A 123 0.78 23.82 4.22
N ASP A 124 0.15 24.90 4.67
CA ASP A 124 0.77 25.88 5.57
C ASP A 124 0.96 25.24 6.95
N SER A 125 2.19 25.26 7.46
CA SER A 125 2.55 24.70 8.77
C SER A 125 1.78 25.36 9.91
N SER A 126 1.33 26.61 9.75
CA SER A 126 0.52 27.30 10.76
C SER A 126 -0.83 26.61 11.02
N LYS A 127 -1.35 25.81 10.07
CA LYS A 127 -2.64 25.12 10.19
C LYS A 127 -2.65 23.97 11.19
N PHE A 128 -1.48 23.44 11.56
CA PHE A 128 -1.36 22.31 12.46
C PHE A 128 -1.28 22.72 13.94
N GLY A 129 -0.98 23.98 14.24
CA GLY A 129 -0.86 24.45 15.61
C GLY A 129 0.21 23.67 16.40
N LEU A 130 -0.23 22.90 17.42
CA LEU A 130 0.63 22.05 18.25
C LEU A 130 0.65 20.57 17.81
N ASP A 131 -0.05 20.22 16.72
CA ASP A 131 -0.06 18.86 16.17
C ASP A 131 1.19 18.65 15.29
N LEU A 132 2.31 18.36 15.97
CA LEU A 132 3.61 18.20 15.33
C LEU A 132 3.67 16.95 14.46
N GLU A 133 2.96 15.89 14.85
CA GLU A 133 2.86 14.63 14.14
C GLU A 133 2.18 14.82 12.79
N ALA A 134 1.02 15.49 12.75
CA ALA A 134 0.33 15.79 11.50
C ALA A 134 1.15 16.73 10.60
N ALA A 135 1.84 17.72 11.18
CA ALA A 135 2.73 18.60 10.44
C ALA A 135 3.90 17.83 9.79
N ALA A 136 4.49 16.90 10.53
CA ALA A 136 5.59 16.07 10.04
C ALA A 136 5.14 15.09 8.94
N VAL A 137 3.95 14.49 9.08
CA VAL A 137 3.32 13.69 8.02
C VAL A 137 3.07 14.54 6.76
N ALA A 138 2.55 15.76 6.91
CA ALA A 138 2.37 16.68 5.78
C ALA A 138 3.68 16.96 5.06
N GLN A 139 4.75 17.21 5.83
CA GLN A 139 6.07 17.46 5.28
C GLN A 139 6.62 16.23 4.55
N MET A 140 6.50 15.05 5.14
CA MET A 140 6.93 13.78 4.54
C MET A 140 6.22 13.51 3.21
N ILE A 141 4.89 13.70 3.18
CA ILE A 141 4.06 13.51 1.99
C ILE A 141 4.42 14.51 0.88
N ARG A 142 4.72 15.76 1.24
CA ARG A 142 5.09 16.81 0.29
C ARG A 142 6.49 16.62 -0.29
N GLU A 143 7.45 16.13 0.50
CA GLU A 143 8.85 16.03 0.09
C GLU A 143 9.07 14.87 -0.89
N CYS A 144 8.74 15.12 -2.16
CA CYS A 144 9.02 14.28 -3.29
C CYS A 144 10.40 14.64 -3.87
N ARG A 145 11.48 14.12 -3.27
CA ARG A 145 12.84 14.20 -3.84
C ARG A 145 13.59 12.90 -3.65
N ASP A 146 14.10 12.33 -4.75
CA ASP A 146 15.29 11.52 -5.03
C ASP A 146 16.14 10.86 -3.90
N GLY A 147 15.60 10.61 -2.71
CA GLY A 147 16.34 10.15 -1.54
C GLY A 147 16.31 8.63 -1.30
N GLY A 148 15.68 7.85 -2.18
CA GLY A 148 15.55 6.40 -2.02
C GLY A 148 14.59 5.96 -0.90
N ALA A 149 13.79 6.89 -0.35
CA ALA A 149 12.72 6.57 0.59
C ALA A 149 11.59 5.82 -0.13
N ASP A 150 11.02 4.83 0.54
CA ASP A 150 9.96 3.97 -0.01
C ASP A 150 8.66 4.75 -0.25
N ASP A 151 8.11 4.65 -1.47
CA ASP A 151 6.83 5.26 -1.88
C ASP A 151 5.64 4.84 -1.01
N ARG A 152 5.76 3.75 -0.24
CA ARG A 152 4.77 3.35 0.77
C ARG A 152 4.61 4.37 1.90
N ARG A 153 5.44 5.41 1.96
CA ARG A 153 5.26 6.56 2.86
C ARG A 153 4.06 7.43 2.51
N PHE A 154 3.52 7.32 1.30
CA PHE A 154 2.41 8.14 0.80
C PHE A 154 1.05 7.46 0.89
N THR A 155 0.98 6.27 1.50
CA THR A 155 -0.24 5.48 1.51
C THR A 155 -0.64 5.16 2.93
N ILE A 156 -1.94 5.16 3.16
CA ILE A 156 -2.50 4.74 4.44
C ILE A 156 -2.36 3.23 4.53
N GLU A 157 -1.67 2.77 5.57
CA GLU A 157 -1.58 1.38 5.94
C GLU A 157 -2.75 1.02 6.85
N MET A 158 -3.46 -0.05 6.49
CA MET A 158 -4.49 -0.66 7.32
C MET A 158 -4.05 -2.07 7.70
N ILE A 159 -4.29 -2.43 8.96
CA ILE A 159 -3.83 -3.68 9.55
C ILE A 159 -5.04 -4.44 10.08
N THR A 160 -5.12 -5.73 9.77
CA THR A 160 -6.12 -6.66 10.34
C THR A 160 -5.44 -7.75 11.16
N ASP A 161 -6.13 -8.27 12.17
CA ASP A 161 -5.64 -9.35 13.06
C ASP A 161 -6.46 -10.64 12.94
N ALA A 162 -7.42 -10.68 12.01
CA ALA A 162 -8.27 -11.83 11.73
C ALA A 162 -8.16 -12.30 10.27
N PRO A 163 -8.39 -13.60 9.98
CA PRO A 163 -8.49 -14.11 8.62
C PRO A 163 -9.61 -13.45 7.84
N ILE A 164 -9.32 -12.98 6.63
CA ILE A 164 -10.30 -12.39 5.72
C ILE A 164 -10.73 -13.44 4.69
N PRO A 165 -12.01 -13.86 4.66
CA PRO A 165 -12.49 -14.81 3.67
C PRO A 165 -12.36 -14.27 2.24
N LEU A 166 -11.93 -15.11 1.30
CA LEU A 166 -11.98 -14.82 -0.13
C LEU A 166 -13.40 -15.03 -0.64
N ASP A 167 -14.24 -14.04 -0.37
CA ASP A 167 -15.64 -13.98 -0.73
C ASP A 167 -16.00 -12.62 -1.32
N SER A 168 -16.99 -12.57 -2.20
CA SER A 168 -17.41 -11.33 -2.88
C SER A 168 -17.94 -10.24 -1.93
N ARG A 169 -18.25 -10.56 -0.66
CA ARG A 169 -18.54 -9.55 0.37
C ARG A 169 -17.32 -8.69 0.71
N TYR A 170 -16.12 -9.26 0.66
CA TYR A 170 -14.88 -8.60 1.11
C TYR A 170 -13.91 -8.30 -0.02
N VAL A 171 -13.88 -9.15 -1.05
CA VAL A 171 -12.99 -8.98 -2.21
C VAL A 171 -13.80 -8.37 -3.36
N ALA A 172 -13.38 -7.18 -3.82
CA ALA A 172 -13.98 -6.52 -4.97
C ALA A 172 -13.55 -7.19 -6.28
N MET A 173 -12.25 -7.45 -6.40
CA MET A 173 -11.66 -8.08 -7.58
C MET A 173 -10.26 -8.61 -7.30
N VAL A 174 -9.78 -9.48 -8.17
CA VAL A 174 -8.39 -9.94 -8.21
C VAL A 174 -7.79 -9.57 -9.55
N ILE A 175 -6.65 -8.88 -9.53
CA ILE A 175 -5.90 -8.50 -10.72
C ILE A 175 -4.72 -9.46 -10.85
N VAL A 176 -4.66 -10.20 -11.96
CA VAL A 176 -3.69 -11.30 -12.16
C VAL A 176 -2.90 -11.10 -13.46
N PRO A 177 -1.66 -11.60 -13.53
CA PRO A 177 -0.94 -11.69 -14.79
C PRO A 177 -1.77 -12.45 -15.83
N ARG A 178 -1.80 -11.98 -17.07
CA ARG A 178 -2.60 -12.60 -18.15
C ARG A 178 -2.31 -14.09 -18.34
N VAL A 179 -1.07 -14.51 -18.09
CA VAL A 179 -0.64 -15.92 -18.16
C VAL A 179 -1.32 -16.82 -17.10
N LEU A 180 -1.88 -16.24 -16.03
CA LEU A 180 -2.63 -16.96 -15.01
C LEU A 180 -4.14 -16.88 -15.20
N ALA A 181 -4.63 -16.06 -16.15
CA ALA A 181 -6.05 -15.72 -16.27
C ALA A 181 -6.95 -16.92 -16.57
N ASP A 182 -6.44 -17.89 -17.34
CA ASP A 182 -7.17 -19.09 -17.75
C ASP A 182 -6.87 -20.30 -16.85
N SER A 183 -6.21 -20.08 -15.71
CA SER A 183 -5.89 -21.15 -14.77
C SER A 183 -7.15 -21.60 -14.02
N GLN A 184 -7.40 -22.91 -14.01
CA GLN A 184 -8.45 -23.54 -13.19
C GLN A 184 -8.26 -23.29 -11.69
N GLU A 185 -7.05 -22.91 -11.24
CA GLU A 185 -6.81 -22.50 -9.86
C GLU A 185 -7.66 -21.27 -9.45
N LEU A 186 -8.16 -20.49 -10.42
CA LEU A 186 -8.99 -19.30 -10.18
C LEU A 186 -10.50 -19.58 -10.14
N ASP A 187 -10.96 -20.77 -10.57
CA ASP A 187 -12.38 -21.16 -10.57
C ASP A 187 -13.06 -20.98 -9.20
N PRO A 188 -12.39 -21.24 -8.06
CA PRO A 188 -12.96 -20.96 -6.73
C PRO A 188 -13.27 -19.48 -6.49
N LEU A 189 -12.51 -18.55 -7.08
CA LEU A 189 -12.79 -17.12 -6.96
C LEU A 189 -14.02 -16.72 -7.78
N VAL A 190 -14.07 -17.18 -9.03
CA VAL A 190 -15.16 -16.88 -9.97
C VAL A 190 -16.49 -17.44 -9.44
N SER A 191 -16.48 -18.68 -8.94
CA SER A 191 -17.67 -19.31 -8.35
C SER A 191 -18.20 -18.60 -7.09
N ARG A 192 -17.35 -17.85 -6.38
CA ARG A 192 -17.73 -16.98 -5.24
C ARG A 192 -18.15 -15.57 -5.66
N GLY A 193 -18.24 -15.32 -6.96
CA GLY A 193 -18.62 -14.02 -7.52
C GLY A 193 -17.52 -12.96 -7.47
N ILE A 194 -16.25 -13.38 -7.37
CA ILE A 194 -15.11 -12.45 -7.40
C ILE A 194 -14.64 -12.29 -8.84
N HIS A 195 -14.57 -11.05 -9.31
CA HIS A 195 -14.11 -10.74 -10.66
C HIS A 195 -12.59 -10.85 -10.77
N VAL A 196 -12.12 -11.51 -11.84
CA VAL A 196 -10.70 -11.64 -12.17
C VAL A 196 -10.37 -10.74 -13.36
N TYR A 197 -9.39 -9.84 -13.18
CA TYR A 197 -8.93 -8.92 -14.22
C TYR A 197 -7.50 -9.26 -14.66
N PRO A 198 -7.29 -9.66 -15.93
CA PRO A 198 -5.97 -9.99 -16.42
C PRO A 198 -5.19 -8.75 -16.90
N TYR A 199 -4.01 -8.51 -16.35
CA TYR A 199 -3.09 -7.48 -16.85
C TYR A 199 -1.97 -8.08 -17.71
N ARG A 200 -1.48 -7.28 -18.66
CA ARG A 200 -0.31 -7.68 -19.48
C ARG A 200 0.95 -7.22 -18.78
N VAL A 201 1.91 -8.13 -18.64
CA VAL A 201 3.26 -7.78 -18.22
C VAL A 201 3.97 -7.16 -19.43
N ILE A 202 4.47 -5.94 -19.27
CA ILE A 202 5.31 -5.30 -20.28
C ILE A 202 6.73 -5.30 -19.73
N THR A 203 7.55 -6.25 -20.19
CA THR A 203 8.99 -6.23 -19.92
C THR A 203 9.61 -5.22 -20.87
N GLN A 204 9.98 -4.03 -20.39
CA GLN A 204 10.88 -3.18 -21.17
C GLN A 204 12.24 -3.90 -21.26
N PRO A 205 12.87 -4.00 -22.45
CA PRO A 205 14.28 -4.33 -22.50
C PRO A 205 15.02 -3.29 -21.67
N TYR A 206 15.94 -3.74 -20.82
CA TYR A 206 16.80 -2.87 -20.03
C TYR A 206 17.44 -1.83 -20.97
N SER A 207 16.94 -0.60 -20.94
CA SER A 207 17.61 0.55 -21.55
C SER A 207 18.40 1.19 -20.42
N GLU A 208 19.67 1.50 -20.67
CA GLU A 208 20.49 2.25 -19.72
C GLU A 208 19.69 3.48 -19.23
N PRO A 209 19.72 3.80 -17.93
CA PRO A 209 18.98 4.94 -17.42
C PRO A 209 19.42 6.18 -18.21
N ALA A 210 18.49 6.75 -18.97
CA ALA A 210 18.69 8.05 -19.58
C ALA A 210 19.07 8.99 -18.44
N SER A 211 20.29 9.54 -18.48
CA SER A 211 20.70 10.58 -17.56
C SER A 211 19.62 11.65 -17.58
N CYS A 212 19.03 11.90 -16.41
CA CYS A 212 17.99 12.90 -16.25
C CYS A 212 18.59 14.25 -16.62
N SER A 213 18.40 14.66 -17.88
CA SER A 213 18.92 15.95 -18.36
C SER A 213 18.23 17.03 -17.55
N THR A 214 19.03 17.83 -16.87
CA THR A 214 18.68 19.02 -16.12
C THR A 214 17.97 20.04 -17.03
N ARG A 215 16.68 19.85 -17.30
CA ARG A 215 15.83 20.93 -17.80
C ARG A 215 15.34 21.75 -16.62
N LYS A 216 16.19 22.71 -16.25
CA LYS A 216 15.88 24.04 -15.73
C LYS A 216 14.46 24.20 -15.15
N CYS A 217 14.31 23.97 -13.85
CA CYS A 217 13.34 24.73 -13.08
C CYS A 217 13.89 26.16 -12.93
N ARG A 218 13.30 27.11 -13.67
CA ARG A 218 13.35 28.54 -13.33
C ARG A 218 12.05 28.85 -12.60
N PHE A 219 12.16 29.20 -11.33
CA PHE A 219 11.34 30.21 -10.66
C PHE A 219 12.24 30.94 -9.68
#